data_AF-A0A848FT11-F1
#
_entry.id   AF-A0A848FT11-F1
#
_cell.length_a   1.000
_cell.length_b   1.000
_cell.length_c   1.000
_cell.angle_alpha   90.00
_cell.angle_beta   90.00
_cell.angle_gamma   90.00
#
_symmetry.space_group_name_H-M   'P 1'
#
loop_
_entity.id
_entity.type
_entity.pdbx_description
1 polymer ?
#
loop_
_entity_poly.entity_id
_entity_poly.type
_entity_poly.pdbx_seq_one_letter_code
_entity_poly.pdbx_strand_id
1 'polypeptide(L)'
;MYNPETYFSKEVLERVLQQYDWPEKYELIKSPPSSVIVRFSRCTVVFVEGFDSNMRAFFLNKDTGRNDMQGCLQVYDAVRALELTHHLTEADITLLEGAKSLPVFPSLEKVEQGLRNLCIHLQVYLLPCIQGNFDWVSEYNRQYPES
;
A
#
# COMPACT_ATOMS: atom_id res chain seq x y z
N MET A 1 12.08 -19.18 -19.58
CA MET A 1 11.39 -18.32 -18.61
C MET A 1 11.91 -16.91 -18.82
N TYR A 2 11.04 -15.97 -19.21
CA TYR A 2 11.38 -14.55 -19.19
C TYR A 2 11.28 -14.09 -17.74
N ASN A 3 12.41 -13.71 -17.15
CA ASN A 3 12.45 -13.12 -15.82
C ASN A 3 12.72 -11.63 -16.04
N PRO A 4 11.68 -10.78 -16.16
CA PRO A 4 11.88 -9.36 -16.37
C PRO A 4 12.77 -8.81 -15.26
N GLU A 5 13.62 -7.86 -15.62
CA GLU A 5 14.41 -7.12 -14.63
C GLU A 5 13.45 -6.47 -13.63
N THR A 6 13.70 -6.68 -12.34
CA THR A 6 12.92 -6.09 -11.25
C THR A 6 13.68 -4.87 -10.75
N TYR A 7 13.03 -3.71 -10.76
CA TYR A 7 13.61 -2.47 -10.23
C TYR A 7 13.27 -2.30 -8.75
N PHE A 8 12.36 -3.12 -8.21
CA PHE A 8 11.94 -3.08 -6.82
C PHE A 8 12.87 -3.86 -5.90
N SER A 9 13.29 -3.20 -4.82
CA SER A 9 14.09 -3.82 -3.77
C SER A 9 13.68 -3.29 -2.38
N LYS A 10 14.18 -3.96 -1.34
CA LYS A 10 13.99 -3.51 0.05
C LYS A 10 14.56 -2.10 0.26
N GLU A 11 15.73 -1.83 -0.31
CA GLU A 11 16.44 -0.56 -0.20
C GLU A 11 15.67 0.56 -0.92
N VAL A 12 15.09 0.28 -2.09
CA VAL A 12 14.22 1.24 -2.79
C VAL A 12 12.99 1.57 -1.94
N LEU A 13 12.34 0.56 -1.36
CA LEU A 13 11.19 0.78 -0.47
C LEU A 13 11.58 1.59 0.76
N GLU A 14 12.69 1.24 1.41
CA GLU A 14 13.18 1.93 2.60
C GLU A 14 13.42 3.42 2.35
N ARG A 15 14.06 3.78 1.22
CA ARG A 15 14.28 5.19 0.83
C ARG A 15 12.97 5.96 0.64
N VAL A 16 11.92 5.31 0.14
CA VAL A 16 10.62 5.96 -0.04
C VAL A 16 9.91 6.10 1.30
N LEU A 17 9.88 5.04 2.12
CA LEU A 17 9.22 5.08 3.43
C LEU A 17 9.83 6.12 4.37
N GLN A 18 11.14 6.36 4.31
CA GLN A 18 11.85 7.37 5.12
C GLN A 18 11.43 8.82 4.80
N GLN A 19 10.68 9.07 3.72
CA GLN A 19 10.18 10.40 3.36
C GLN A 19 8.88 10.77 4.07
N TYR A 20 8.29 9.85 4.85
CA TYR A 20 7.00 10.05 5.51
C TYR A 20 7.13 9.79 7.01
N ASP A 21 6.34 10.52 7.79
CA ASP A 21 6.24 10.34 9.23
C ASP A 21 5.23 9.23 9.54
N TRP A 22 5.75 8.05 9.91
CA TRP A 22 4.91 6.92 10.30
C TRP A 22 4.51 7.04 11.77
N PRO A 23 3.28 6.63 12.14
CA PRO A 23 2.76 6.78 13.51
C PRO A 23 3.47 5.87 14.51
N GLU A 24 4.23 4.90 14.02
CA GLU A 24 4.99 3.95 14.80
C GLU A 24 6.20 3.42 14.00
N LYS A 25 7.10 2.72 14.71
CA LYS A 25 8.25 2.06 14.07
C LYS A 25 7.77 0.85 13.25
N TYR A 26 8.47 0.59 12.15
CA TYR A 26 8.23 -0.56 11.29
C TYR A 26 9.49 -1.39 11.07
N GLU A 27 9.29 -2.65 10.72
CA GLU A 27 10.33 -3.57 10.26
C GLU A 27 10.17 -3.87 8.77
N LEU A 28 11.29 -3.94 8.05
CA LEU A 28 11.33 -4.32 6.64
C LEU A 28 11.88 -5.73 6.46
N ILE A 29 11.02 -6.62 5.96
CA ILE A 29 11.32 -8.04 5.76
C ILE A 29 11.28 -8.35 4.27
N LYS A 30 12.41 -8.81 3.73
CA LYS A 30 12.50 -9.25 2.33
C LYS A 30 11.76 -10.58 2.17
N SER A 31 10.81 -10.64 1.23
CA SER A 31 10.00 -11.83 0.94
C SER A 31 10.11 -12.21 -0.54
N PRO A 32 10.72 -13.35 -0.89
CA PRO A 32 10.87 -13.75 -2.29
C PRO A 32 9.56 -14.24 -2.94
N PRO A 33 9.40 -14.13 -4.27
CA PRO A 33 10.15 -13.29 -5.21
C PRO A 33 9.46 -11.91 -5.38
N SER A 34 10.25 -10.82 -5.36
CA SER A 34 9.80 -9.44 -5.65
C SER A 34 8.75 -8.83 -4.71
N SER A 35 8.74 -9.24 -3.44
CA SER A 35 7.94 -8.58 -2.41
C SER A 35 8.77 -8.11 -1.22
N VAL A 36 8.32 -7.01 -0.61
CA VAL A 36 8.88 -6.51 0.65
C VAL A 36 7.72 -6.30 1.61
N ILE A 37 7.86 -6.89 2.79
CA ILE A 37 6.86 -6.82 3.85
C ILE A 37 7.27 -5.68 4.78
N VAL A 38 6.34 -4.76 5.01
CA VAL A 38 6.43 -3.71 6.01
C VAL A 38 5.54 -4.13 7.18
N ARG A 39 6.17 -4.40 8.33
CA ARG A 39 5.48 -4.81 9.55
C ARG A 39 5.44 -3.68 10.55
N PHE A 40 4.25 -3.17 10.83
CA PHE A 40 3.94 -2.31 11.96
C PHE A 40 3.47 -3.16 13.15
N SER A 41 3.28 -2.58 14.35
CA SER A 41 2.91 -3.39 15.52
C SER A 41 1.52 -4.04 15.41
N ARG A 42 0.61 -3.41 14.65
CA ARG A 42 -0.79 -3.85 14.51
C ARG A 42 -1.23 -4.17 13.10
N CYS A 43 -0.34 -4.02 12.13
CA CYS A 43 -0.67 -4.17 10.72
C CYS A 43 0.55 -4.59 9.90
N THR A 44 0.34 -5.45 8.91
CA THR A 44 1.34 -5.83 7.93
C THR A 44 0.90 -5.40 6.54
N VAL A 45 1.75 -4.63 5.85
CA VAL A 45 1.56 -4.24 4.45
C VAL A 45 2.59 -4.95 3.58
N VAL A 46 2.15 -5.63 2.53
CA VAL A 46 3.02 -6.29 1.57
C VAL A 46 3.06 -5.46 0.30
N PHE A 47 4.26 -5.01 -0.07
CA PHE A 47 4.52 -4.31 -1.32
C PHE A 47 5.06 -5.29 -2.35
N VAL A 48 4.55 -5.22 -3.58
CA VAL A 48 4.92 -6.11 -4.69
C VAL A 48 5.07 -5.31 -5.97
N GLU A 49 6.11 -5.62 -6.74
CA GLU A 49 6.23 -5.16 -8.13
C GLU A 49 5.46 -6.09 -9.06
N GLY A 50 4.45 -5.56 -9.74
CA GLY A 50 3.70 -6.27 -10.78
C GLY A 50 4.32 -6.09 -12.17
N PHE A 51 3.57 -6.53 -13.19
CA PHE A 51 3.95 -6.34 -14.59
C PHE A 51 4.14 -4.85 -14.93
N ASP A 52 5.08 -4.57 -15.83
CA ASP A 52 5.52 -3.23 -16.23
C ASP A 52 5.91 -2.30 -15.06
N SER A 53 6.47 -2.86 -14.00
CA SER A 53 6.87 -2.14 -12.78
C SER A 53 5.72 -1.41 -12.07
N ASN A 54 4.49 -1.90 -12.25
CA ASN A 54 3.34 -1.35 -11.52
C ASN A 54 3.36 -1.84 -10.08
N MET A 55 3.52 -0.90 -9.14
CA MET A 55 3.54 -1.22 -7.71
C MET A 55 2.15 -1.48 -7.17
N ARG A 56 2.03 -2.51 -6.33
CA ARG A 56 0.82 -2.82 -5.57
C ARG A 56 1.17 -3.00 -4.10
N ALA A 57 0.22 -2.70 -3.24
CA ALA A 57 0.32 -3.00 -1.83
C ALA A 57 -1.00 -3.58 -1.31
N PHE A 58 -0.92 -4.48 -0.34
CA PHE A 58 -2.08 -5.09 0.29
C PHE A 58 -1.85 -5.38 1.77
N PHE A 59 -2.93 -5.38 2.53
CA PHE A 59 -2.96 -5.80 3.93
C PHE A 59 -3.15 -7.31 4.03
N LEU A 60 -2.56 -7.95 5.04
CA LEU A 60 -2.75 -9.37 5.27
C LEU A 60 -4.16 -9.68 5.79
N ASN A 61 -4.74 -10.79 5.36
CA ASN A 61 -6.08 -11.24 5.78
C ASN A 61 -6.22 -11.34 7.31
N LYS A 62 -5.19 -11.88 7.99
CA LYS A 62 -5.14 -11.98 9.46
C LYS A 62 -5.24 -10.64 10.19
N ASP A 63 -4.82 -9.54 9.55
CA ASP A 63 -4.82 -8.20 10.16
C ASP A 63 -6.14 -7.47 9.87
N THR A 64 -6.82 -7.83 8.77
CA THR A 64 -8.07 -7.21 8.31
C THR A 64 -9.34 -7.95 8.76
N GLY A 65 -9.20 -9.17 9.29
CA GLY A 65 -10.32 -10.05 9.62
C GLY A 65 -10.96 -10.75 8.41
N ARG A 66 -10.32 -10.69 7.23
CA ARG A 66 -10.71 -11.47 6.03
C ARG A 66 -10.30 -12.93 6.19
N ASN A 67 -11.05 -13.85 5.58
CA ASN A 67 -10.77 -15.29 5.63
C ASN A 67 -9.91 -15.76 4.45
N ASP A 68 -9.43 -17.01 4.49
CA ASP A 68 -8.51 -17.58 3.48
C ASP A 68 -9.14 -17.77 2.09
N MET A 69 -10.47 -17.74 1.97
CA MET A 69 -11.16 -17.80 0.67
C MET A 69 -11.21 -16.43 -0.01
N GLN A 70 -10.87 -15.36 0.69
CA GLN A 70 -10.88 -13.99 0.17
C GLN A 70 -9.46 -13.57 -0.23
N GLY A 71 -9.36 -12.77 -1.30
CA GLY A 71 -8.11 -12.11 -1.65
C GLY A 71 -7.64 -11.15 -0.54
N CYS A 72 -6.34 -10.90 -0.47
CA CYS A 72 -5.80 -9.85 0.41
C CYS A 72 -6.37 -8.48 0.00
N LEU A 73 -6.69 -7.66 1.00
CA LEU A 73 -7.27 -6.34 0.79
C LEU A 73 -6.22 -5.40 0.20
N GLN A 74 -6.41 -4.95 -1.05
CA GLN A 74 -5.48 -4.03 -1.69
C GLN A 74 -5.63 -2.61 -1.12
N VAL A 75 -4.52 -1.87 -1.09
CA VAL A 75 -4.49 -0.49 -0.60
C VAL A 75 -5.47 0.40 -1.35
N TYR A 76 -5.53 0.31 -2.69
CA TYR A 76 -6.46 1.13 -3.47
C TYR A 76 -7.93 0.77 -3.22
N ASP A 77 -8.24 -0.51 -2.96
CA ASP A 77 -9.59 -0.91 -2.59
C ASP A 77 -9.99 -0.38 -1.21
N ALA A 78 -9.05 -0.39 -0.26
CA ALA A 78 -9.24 0.21 1.05
C ALA A 78 -9.43 1.74 0.99
N VAL A 79 -8.66 2.43 0.15
CA VAL A 79 -8.85 3.87 -0.12
C VAL A 79 -10.26 4.12 -0.62
N ARG A 80 -10.71 3.40 -1.65
CA ARG A 80 -12.06 3.57 -2.21
C ARG A 80 -13.18 3.38 -1.19
N ALA A 81 -13.00 2.47 -0.24
CA ALA A 81 -13.97 2.23 0.82
C ALA A 81 -14.09 3.40 1.81
N LEU A 82 -12.97 4.11 2.05
CA LEU A 82 -12.88 5.14 3.07
C LEU A 82 -12.95 6.57 2.53
N GLU A 83 -12.62 6.77 1.26
CA GLU A 83 -12.51 8.08 0.60
C GLU A 83 -13.77 8.94 0.79
N LEU A 84 -14.96 8.34 0.64
CA LEU A 84 -16.24 9.05 0.78
C LEU A 84 -16.55 9.50 2.21
N THR A 85 -15.93 8.87 3.20
CA THR A 85 -16.14 9.17 4.62
C THR A 85 -15.00 9.98 5.23
N HIS A 86 -13.91 10.16 4.49
CA HIS A 86 -12.71 10.80 4.97
C HIS A 86 -12.78 12.32 4.75
N HIS A 87 -12.65 13.08 5.83
CA HIS A 87 -12.59 14.54 5.76
C HIS A 87 -11.14 14.99 5.58
N LEU A 88 -10.78 15.33 4.33
CA LEU A 88 -9.43 15.79 3.99
C LEU A 88 -9.09 17.09 4.72
N THR A 89 -7.90 17.12 5.32
CA THR A 89 -7.26 18.34 5.84
C THR A 89 -6.48 19.05 4.73
N GLU A 90 -6.04 20.29 4.99
CA GLU A 90 -5.17 21.02 4.05
C GLU A 90 -3.82 20.29 3.81
N ALA A 91 -3.30 19.64 4.84
CA ALA A 91 -2.09 18.82 4.74
C ALA A 91 -2.30 17.60 3.83
N ASP A 92 -3.47 16.96 3.91
CA ASP A 92 -3.81 15.82 3.07
C ASP A 92 -3.92 16.21 1.59
N ILE A 93 -4.55 17.35 1.32
CA ILE A 93 -4.67 17.90 -0.03
C ILE A 93 -3.28 18.17 -0.61
N THR A 94 -2.40 18.81 0.17
CA THR A 94 -1.02 19.11 -0.24
C THR A 94 -0.24 17.82 -0.55
N LEU A 95 -0.42 16.76 0.25
CA LEU A 95 0.19 15.46 -0.01
C LEU A 95 -0.33 14.82 -1.31
N LEU A 96 -1.64 14.88 -1.55
CA LEU A 96 -2.27 14.34 -2.75
C LEU A 96 -1.84 15.07 -4.03
N GLU A 97 -1.66 16.39 -3.97
CA GLU A 97 -1.10 17.18 -5.08
C GLU A 97 0.34 16.75 -5.43
N GLY A 98 1.06 16.18 -4.47
CA GLY A 98 2.38 15.58 -4.67
C GLY A 98 2.36 14.24 -5.43
N ALA A 99 1.20 13.61 -5.61
CA ALA A 99 1.07 12.36 -6.35
C ALA A 99 1.34 12.59 -7.84
N LYS A 100 2.19 11.75 -8.44
CA LYS A 100 2.64 11.93 -9.83
C LYS A 100 2.04 10.88 -10.75
N SER A 101 1.85 11.27 -12.02
CA SER A 101 1.57 10.31 -13.09
C SER A 101 2.75 9.38 -13.30
N LEU A 102 2.47 8.10 -13.51
CA LEU A 102 3.51 7.08 -13.66
C LEU A 102 4.16 7.15 -15.05
N PRO A 103 5.48 6.94 -15.16
CA PRO A 103 6.15 6.73 -16.43
C PRO A 103 5.51 5.57 -17.20
N VAL A 104 5.54 5.67 -18.54
CA VAL A 104 4.96 4.64 -19.42
C VAL A 104 5.76 3.34 -19.32
N PHE A 105 7.08 3.44 -19.47
CA PHE A 105 7.98 2.29 -19.53
C PHE A 105 8.44 1.82 -18.14
N PRO A 106 8.72 0.52 -17.97
CA PRO A 106 9.29 -0.03 -16.74
C PRO A 106 10.63 0.65 -16.42
N SER A 107 10.79 1.13 -15.19
CA SER A 107 12.01 1.79 -14.72
C SER A 107 12.04 1.88 -13.19
N LEU A 108 13.22 2.13 -12.64
CA LEU A 108 13.37 2.47 -11.21
C LEU A 108 12.54 3.70 -10.84
N GLU A 109 12.48 4.70 -11.71
CA GLU A 109 11.66 5.90 -11.48
C GLU A 109 10.18 5.55 -11.36
N LYS A 110 9.65 4.66 -12.22
CA LYS A 110 8.26 4.21 -12.14
C LYS A 110 7.96 3.48 -10.83
N VAL A 111 8.89 2.62 -10.39
CA VAL A 111 8.78 1.96 -9.08
C VAL A 111 8.76 2.97 -7.95
N GLU A 112 9.72 3.90 -7.91
CA GLU A 112 9.79 4.90 -6.84
C GLU A 112 8.55 5.79 -6.81
N GLN A 113 8.01 6.20 -7.96
CA GLN A 113 6.77 6.98 -8.03
C GLN A 113 5.55 6.16 -7.61
N GLY A 114 5.43 4.90 -8.05
CA GLY A 114 4.37 4.00 -7.61
C GLY A 114 4.37 3.77 -6.10
N LEU A 115 5.56 3.60 -5.51
CA LEU A 115 5.73 3.50 -4.06
C LEU A 115 5.32 4.78 -3.33
N ARG A 116 5.73 5.96 -3.84
CA ARG A 116 5.33 7.26 -3.26
C ARG A 116 3.81 7.44 -3.30
N ASN A 117 3.17 7.15 -4.42
CA ASN A 117 1.72 7.25 -4.55
C ASN A 117 1.01 6.33 -3.53
N LEU A 118 1.48 5.07 -3.38
CA LEU A 118 0.97 4.16 -2.37
C LEU A 118 1.17 4.72 -0.94
N CYS A 119 2.33 5.29 -0.64
CA CYS A 119 2.60 5.89 0.67
C CYS A 119 1.72 7.12 0.94
N ILE A 120 1.48 7.98 -0.04
CA ILE A 120 0.55 9.12 0.07
C ILE A 120 -0.85 8.61 0.43
N HIS A 121 -1.36 7.60 -0.27
CA HIS A 121 -2.65 7.01 0.05
C HIS A 121 -2.70 6.37 1.44
N LEU A 122 -1.62 5.71 1.86
CA LEU A 122 -1.51 5.17 3.20
C LEU A 122 -1.55 6.27 4.27
N GLN A 123 -0.83 7.37 4.04
CA GLN A 123 -0.75 8.51 4.95
C GLN A 123 -2.08 9.26 5.08
N VAL A 124 -2.73 9.53 3.94
CA VAL A 124 -3.96 10.32 3.91
C VAL A 124 -5.16 9.50 4.40
N TYR A 125 -5.41 8.33 3.80
CA TYR A 125 -6.67 7.61 4.02
C TYR A 125 -6.55 6.47 5.02
N LEU A 126 -5.38 5.83 5.11
CA LEU A 126 -5.23 4.53 5.76
C LEU A 126 -4.33 4.57 7.00
N LEU A 127 -3.98 5.75 7.52
CA LEU A 127 -3.23 5.88 8.76
C LEU A 127 -3.91 5.16 9.93
N PRO A 128 -5.25 5.19 10.08
CA PRO A 128 -5.94 4.38 11.09
C PRO A 128 -5.74 2.87 10.89
N CYS A 129 -5.66 2.39 9.65
CA CYS A 129 -5.41 0.98 9.33
C CYS A 129 -4.00 0.56 9.75
N ILE A 130 -3.00 1.45 9.57
CA ILE A 130 -1.63 1.21 10.08
C ILE A 130 -1.66 1.00 11.60
N GLN A 131 -2.49 1.76 12.32
CA GLN A 131 -2.71 1.63 13.76
C GLN A 131 -3.65 0.47 14.15
N GLY A 132 -4.07 -0.36 13.18
CA GLY A 132 -4.88 -1.57 13.38
C GLY A 132 -6.40 -1.38 13.32
N ASN A 133 -6.91 -0.22 12.89
CA ASN A 133 -8.34 -0.02 12.75
C ASN A 133 -8.84 -0.50 11.37
N PHE A 134 -9.56 -1.63 11.38
CA PHE A 134 -10.21 -2.25 10.22
C PHE A 134 -11.72 -2.46 10.43
N ASP A 135 -12.36 -1.69 11.32
CA ASP A 135 -13.77 -1.90 11.70
C ASP A 135 -14.73 -1.83 10.50
N TRP A 136 -14.36 -1.09 9.47
CA TRP A 136 -15.11 -0.90 8.23
C TRP A 136 -15.07 -2.13 7.28
N VAL A 137 -14.10 -3.04 7.44
CA VAL A 137 -13.89 -4.17 6.49
C VAL A 137 -15.09 -5.11 6.45
N SER A 138 -15.77 -5.31 7.58
CA SER A 138 -16.96 -6.16 7.65
C SER A 138 -18.12 -5.65 6.79
N GLU A 139 -18.32 -4.34 6.74
CA GLU A 139 -19.32 -3.68 5.91
C GLU A 139 -18.90 -3.70 4.44
N TYR A 140 -17.63 -3.38 4.16
CA TYR A 140 -17.06 -3.45 2.81
C TYR A 140 -17.23 -4.82 2.17
N ASN A 141 -16.89 -5.91 2.89
CA ASN A 141 -17.06 -7.27 2.39
C ASN A 141 -18.52 -7.64 2.09
N ARG A 142 -19.49 -7.04 2.79
CA ARG A 142 -20.92 -7.26 2.52
C ARG A 142 -21.34 -6.61 1.22
N GLN A 143 -20.79 -5.44 0.91
CA GLN A 143 -21.07 -4.69 -0.31
C GLN A 143 -20.34 -5.27 -1.54
N TYR A 144 -19.16 -5.87 -1.33
CA TYR A 144 -18.31 -6.44 -2.37
C TYR A 144 -17.86 -7.87 -2.02
N PRO A 145 -18.76 -8.87 -2.13
CA PRO A 145 -18.47 -10.24 -1.72
C PRO A 145 -17.46 -10.98 -2.62
N GLU A 146 -17.21 -10.47 -3.84
CA GLU A 146 -16.33 -11.10 -4.85
C GLU A 146 -14.94 -10.46 -4.96
N SER A 147 -14.67 -9.38 -4.21
CA SER A 147 -13.34 -8.74 -4.12
C SER A 147 -12.44 -9.43 -3.10
#